data_AF-A0A936NZ27-F1
#
_entry.id   AF-A0A936NZ27-F1
#
_cell.length_a   1.000
_cell.length_b   1.000
_cell.length_c   1.000
_cell.angle_alpha   90.00
_cell.angle_beta   90.00
_cell.angle_gamma   90.00
#
_symmetry.space_group_name_H-M   'P 1'
#
loop_
_entity.id
_entity.type
_entity.pdbx_description
1 polymer ?
#
loop_
_entity_poly.entity_id
_entity_poly.type
_entity_poly.pdbx_seq_one_letter_code
_entity_poly.pdbx_strand_id
1 'polypeptide(L)'
;MTHLQGLADMRILYASERPPYPFFLGGAVRCAHMLLQGMSRDLATDCRAVGSSEYAVTPWSFPSPDEYEALGIRGSGPPPMALLPLVGEGTQELDCGYPVRLLPDFFNALGPFIDACRPDLVWAQMEGAREILEIARRNGVPGLYFVHDAEFDPEALRAIVAMGCRIVCGSGFLARKVLLATGCRAHVVYPPAELYFGERGDPDGYVTMINAHKVKGLETFLEVARRLPRVRFLLQESWKLKDDALAALQARLTELPNVTFQHRVSDMRQVYRMTRLLLAPS
;
A
#
# COMPACT_ATOMS: atom_id res chain seq x y z
N MET A 1 -4.72 30.17 7.54
CA MET A 1 -3.50 30.40 6.73
C MET A 1 -2.20 30.28 7.54
N THR A 2 -2.21 30.49 8.86
CA THR A 2 -1.03 30.39 9.74
C THR A 2 -0.55 28.96 10.08
N HIS A 3 -1.37 27.92 9.91
CA HIS A 3 -0.97 26.53 10.21
C HIS A 3 -0.21 25.81 9.09
N LEU A 4 -0.28 26.29 7.84
CA LEU A 4 0.37 25.63 6.70
C LEU A 4 1.85 26.02 6.54
N GLN A 5 2.27 27.18 7.09
CA GLN A 5 3.67 27.62 7.00
C GLN A 5 4.64 26.70 7.77
N GLY A 6 4.20 26.04 8.85
CA GLY A 6 5.03 25.09 9.59
C GLY A 6 5.19 23.72 8.93
N LEU A 7 4.43 23.42 7.86
CA LEU A 7 4.47 22.13 7.15
C LEU A 7 5.44 22.13 5.96
N ALA A 8 5.73 23.31 5.41
CA ALA A 8 6.58 23.49 4.22
C ALA A 8 8.05 23.14 4.44
N ASP A 9 8.47 22.93 5.69
CA ASP A 9 9.85 22.56 6.04
C ASP A 9 9.97 21.21 6.77
N MET A 10 8.84 20.52 6.97
CA MET A 10 8.83 19.24 7.68
C MET A 10 9.45 18.15 6.82
N ARG A 11 10.30 17.32 7.43
CA ARG A 11 10.94 16.15 6.81
C ARG A 11 10.25 14.87 7.26
N ILE A 12 9.59 14.18 6.36
CA ILE A 12 8.87 12.93 6.63
C ILE A 12 9.61 11.78 5.98
N LEU A 13 10.00 10.80 6.79
CA LEU A 13 10.52 9.52 6.32
C LEU A 13 9.43 8.46 6.42
N TYR A 14 8.94 7.98 5.28
CA TYR A 14 8.18 6.74 5.20
C TYR A 14 9.15 5.57 5.17
N ALA A 15 9.08 4.70 6.18
CA ALA A 15 9.87 3.48 6.25
C ALA A 15 8.95 2.26 6.34
N SER A 16 9.22 1.24 5.53
CA SER A 16 8.47 -0.01 5.53
C SER A 16 9.42 -1.17 5.25
N GLU A 17 9.28 -2.27 5.98
CA GLU A 17 10.07 -3.47 5.68
C GLU A 17 9.76 -3.95 4.25
N ARG A 18 8.49 -3.86 3.85
CA ARG A 18 8.06 -4.08 2.47
C ARG A 18 8.61 -2.95 1.56
N PRO A 19 9.10 -3.27 0.35
CA PRO A 19 9.54 -2.27 -0.61
C PRO A 19 8.46 -1.21 -0.88
N PRO A 20 8.79 0.09 -0.84
CA PRO A 20 7.85 1.16 -1.15
C PRO A 20 7.48 1.15 -2.65
N TYR A 21 6.50 1.98 -3.02
CA TYR A 21 6.25 2.28 -4.42
C TYR A 21 7.51 2.90 -5.04
N PRO A 22 7.96 2.49 -6.23
CA PRO A 22 7.25 1.69 -7.25
C PRO A 22 7.55 0.19 -7.22
N PHE A 23 8.42 -0.28 -6.33
CA PHE A 23 8.86 -1.68 -6.28
C PHE A 23 7.73 -2.65 -5.93
N PHE A 24 6.78 -2.19 -5.11
CA PHE A 24 5.59 -2.95 -4.70
C PHE A 24 4.31 -2.18 -5.04
N LEU A 25 3.32 -2.84 -5.66
CA LEU A 25 2.11 -2.20 -6.20
C LEU A 25 0.81 -2.48 -5.42
N GLY A 26 0.91 -2.93 -4.17
CA GLY A 26 -0.26 -3.19 -3.32
C GLY A 26 -0.97 -1.94 -2.81
N GLY A 27 -2.22 -2.10 -2.37
CA GLY A 27 -3.10 -0.99 -1.98
C GLY A 27 -2.54 -0.07 -0.89
N ALA A 28 -2.01 -0.63 0.21
CA ALA A 28 -1.39 0.16 1.27
C ALA A 28 -0.16 0.96 0.78
N VAL A 29 0.62 0.38 -0.14
CA VAL A 29 1.82 1.02 -0.70
C VAL A 29 1.45 2.12 -1.70
N ARG A 30 0.44 1.90 -2.54
CA ARG A 30 -0.13 2.95 -3.41
C ARG A 30 -0.76 4.08 -2.61
N CYS A 31 -1.48 3.76 -1.54
CA CYS A 31 -2.00 4.75 -0.61
C CYS A 31 -0.87 5.61 -0.03
N ALA A 32 0.22 4.97 0.43
CA ALA A 32 1.38 5.69 0.92
C ALA A 32 2.00 6.60 -0.16
N HIS A 33 2.15 6.09 -1.38
CA HIS A 33 2.66 6.86 -2.51
C HIS A 33 1.82 8.12 -2.79
N MET A 34 0.50 7.98 -2.90
CA MET A 34 -0.40 9.09 -3.17
C MET A 34 -0.37 10.15 -2.05
N LEU A 35 -0.25 9.72 -0.79
CA LEU A 35 -0.12 10.65 0.34
C LEU A 35 1.23 11.36 0.33
N LEU A 36 2.34 10.65 0.13
CA LEU A 36 3.68 11.25 0.05
C LEU A 36 3.76 12.25 -1.10
N GLN A 37 3.27 11.88 -2.28
CA GLN A 37 3.23 12.76 -3.45
C GLN A 37 2.35 14.01 -3.19
N GLY A 38 1.18 13.83 -2.57
CA GLY A 38 0.31 14.93 -2.19
C GLY A 38 0.95 15.87 -1.17
N MET A 39 1.62 15.33 -0.14
CA MET A 39 2.34 16.14 0.85
C MET A 39 3.51 16.90 0.23
N SER A 40 4.32 16.25 -0.60
CA SER A 40 5.44 16.92 -1.27
C SER A 40 5.00 18.00 -2.26
N ARG A 41 3.92 17.77 -3.01
CA ARG A 41 3.43 18.73 -4.01
C ARG A 41 2.61 19.86 -3.38
N ASP A 42 1.63 19.51 -2.54
CA ASP A 42 0.58 20.43 -2.12
C ASP A 42 0.91 21.11 -0.77
N LEU A 43 1.77 20.49 0.05
CA LEU A 43 2.21 21.01 1.36
C LEU A 43 3.70 21.39 1.41
N ALA A 44 4.44 21.19 0.32
CA ALA A 44 5.88 21.45 0.21
C ALA A 44 6.76 20.69 1.23
N THR A 45 6.27 19.57 1.76
CA THR A 45 6.99 18.74 2.73
C THR A 45 8.12 17.92 2.07
N ASP A 46 9.31 17.83 2.69
CA ASP A 46 10.40 16.93 2.24
C ASP A 46 10.05 15.49 2.64
N CYS A 47 9.38 14.78 1.74
CA CYS A 47 9.04 13.39 1.93
C CYS A 47 10.11 12.47 1.33
N ARG A 48 10.38 11.35 1.99
CA ARG A 48 11.28 10.30 1.48
C ARG A 48 10.70 8.94 1.79
N ALA A 49 11.01 7.93 0.98
CA ALA A 49 10.59 6.56 1.22
C ALA A 49 11.78 5.59 1.20
N VAL A 50 11.81 4.68 2.17
CA VAL A 50 12.78 3.59 2.24
C VAL A 50 12.11 2.26 2.53
N GLY A 51 12.66 1.17 1.99
CA GLY A 51 12.30 -0.18 2.42
C GLY A 51 13.40 -1.21 2.21
N SER A 52 13.12 -2.48 2.51
CA SER A 52 14.13 -3.53 2.44
C SER A 52 14.37 -4.02 1.01
N SER A 53 15.64 -4.13 0.61
CA SER A 53 16.02 -4.84 -0.63
C SER A 53 15.97 -6.36 -0.50
N GLU A 54 15.74 -6.88 0.71
CA GLU A 54 15.79 -8.30 1.03
C GLU A 54 14.41 -8.86 1.43
N TYR A 55 13.35 -8.07 1.24
CA TYR A 55 12.00 -8.49 1.57
C TYR A 55 11.60 -9.73 0.77
N ALA A 56 11.33 -10.83 1.47
CA ALA A 56 11.07 -12.14 0.87
C ALA A 56 9.62 -12.66 1.07
N VAL A 57 8.74 -11.87 1.68
CA VAL A 57 7.39 -12.34 2.06
C VAL A 57 6.44 -12.35 0.87
N THR A 58 6.36 -11.25 0.11
CA THR A 58 5.50 -11.12 -1.07
C THR A 58 6.35 -10.70 -2.28
N PRO A 59 6.16 -11.31 -3.46
CA PRO A 59 6.92 -10.94 -4.65
C PRO A 59 6.83 -9.46 -5.02
N TRP A 60 7.93 -8.92 -5.50
CA TRP A 60 8.11 -7.55 -5.96
C TRP A 60 9.21 -7.50 -7.01
N SER A 61 9.37 -6.36 -7.68
CA SER A 61 10.36 -6.23 -8.76
C SER A 61 10.88 -4.82 -8.88
N PHE A 62 12.08 -4.69 -9.43
CA PHE A 62 12.57 -3.40 -9.92
C PHE A 62 11.83 -3.03 -11.20
N PRO A 63 11.29 -1.80 -11.32
CA PRO A 63 10.70 -1.35 -12.57
C PRO A 63 11.78 -1.21 -13.64
N SER A 64 11.50 -1.68 -14.84
CA SER A 64 12.32 -1.43 -16.03
C SER A 64 12.13 0.01 -16.53
N PRO A 65 13.11 0.60 -17.25
CA PRO A 65 12.98 1.96 -17.78
C PRO A 65 11.72 2.20 -18.62
N ASP A 66 11.26 1.19 -19.37
CA ASP A 66 10.05 1.28 -20.19
C ASP A 66 8.76 1.38 -19.35
N GLU A 67 8.81 1.01 -18.07
CA GLU A 67 7.67 1.13 -17.13
C GLU A 67 7.63 2.49 -16.42
N TYR A 68 8.67 3.33 -16.54
CA TYR A 68 8.81 4.54 -15.72
C TYR A 68 7.68 5.54 -15.94
N GLU A 69 7.30 5.79 -17.19
CA GLU A 69 6.21 6.70 -17.52
C GLU A 69 4.89 6.23 -16.92
N ALA A 70 4.55 4.94 -17.10
CA ALA A 70 3.32 4.34 -16.58
C ALA A 70 3.26 4.34 -15.04
N LEU A 71 4.41 4.30 -14.38
CA LEU A 71 4.54 4.34 -12.93
C LEU A 71 4.76 5.76 -12.38
N GLY A 72 4.83 6.79 -13.24
CA GLY A 72 5.08 8.17 -12.81
C GLY A 72 6.48 8.40 -12.20
N ILE A 73 7.46 7.57 -12.57
CA ILE A 73 8.87 7.73 -12.18
C ILE A 73 9.46 8.82 -13.07
N ARG A 74 9.96 9.89 -12.46
CA ARG A 74 10.48 11.09 -13.14
C ARG A 74 11.95 10.98 -13.50
N GLY A 75 12.66 10.08 -12.83
CA GLY A 75 14.07 9.83 -13.06
C GLY A 75 14.63 8.80 -12.09
N SER A 76 15.85 8.38 -12.37
CA SER A 76 16.67 7.56 -11.49
C SER A 76 18.10 8.09 -11.48
N GLY A 77 18.81 7.88 -10.37
CA GLY A 77 20.17 8.36 -10.23
C GLY A 77 20.91 7.74 -9.06
N PRO A 78 22.22 7.99 -8.93
CA PRO A 78 22.96 7.59 -7.75
C PRO A 78 22.42 8.34 -6.52
N PRO A 79 22.40 7.71 -5.34
CA PRO A 79 22.06 8.38 -4.09
C PRO A 79 23.09 9.49 -3.80
N PRO A 80 22.72 10.52 -3.01
CA PRO A 80 23.68 11.47 -2.47
C PRO A 80 24.86 10.77 -1.79
N MET A 81 26.07 11.28 -2.00
CA MET A 81 27.32 10.70 -1.48
C MET A 81 27.27 10.35 0.01
N ALA A 82 26.62 11.19 0.82
CA ALA A 82 26.47 10.99 2.27
C ALA A 82 25.67 9.72 2.65
N LEU A 83 24.90 9.17 1.70
CA LEU A 83 23.99 8.04 1.93
C LEU A 83 24.48 6.75 1.27
N LEU A 84 25.50 6.82 0.39
CA LEU A 84 26.10 5.65 -0.26
C LEU A 84 26.52 4.54 0.71
N PRO A 85 27.18 4.82 1.86
CA PRO A 85 27.56 3.77 2.80
C PRO A 85 26.38 2.99 3.39
N LEU A 86 25.17 3.56 3.32
CA LEU A 86 23.97 3.00 3.94
C LEU A 86 23.09 2.23 2.96
N VAL A 87 23.15 2.60 1.67
CA VAL A 87 22.30 2.00 0.63
C VAL A 87 23.06 0.98 -0.22
N GLY A 88 24.39 0.91 -0.10
CA GLY A 88 25.24 0.02 -0.89
C GLY A 88 25.65 0.61 -2.24
N GLU A 89 26.79 0.14 -2.76
CA GLU A 89 27.27 0.52 -4.09
C GLU A 89 26.34 0.00 -5.19
N GLY A 90 26.08 0.81 -6.22
CA GLY A 90 25.20 0.43 -7.33
C GLY A 90 23.70 0.60 -7.08
N THR A 91 23.29 0.95 -5.86
CA THR A 91 21.88 1.22 -5.54
C THR A 91 21.42 2.50 -6.21
N GLN A 92 20.23 2.46 -6.82
CA GLN A 92 19.60 3.62 -7.45
C GLN A 92 18.57 4.27 -6.52
N GLU A 93 18.52 5.59 -6.52
CA GLU A 93 17.37 6.35 -6.05
C GLU A 93 16.40 6.56 -7.21
N LEU A 94 15.11 6.35 -6.96
CA LEU A 94 14.03 6.65 -7.90
C LEU A 94 13.30 7.92 -7.45
N ASP A 95 13.02 8.82 -8.39
CA ASP A 95 12.17 10.00 -8.15
C ASP A 95 10.72 9.70 -8.54
N CYS A 96 9.84 9.54 -7.55
CA CYS A 96 8.39 9.35 -7.74
C CYS A 96 7.58 10.65 -7.48
N GLY A 97 8.24 11.81 -7.57
CA GLY A 97 7.82 13.07 -6.97
C GLY A 97 8.29 13.25 -5.53
N TYR A 98 9.00 12.26 -5.01
CA TYR A 98 9.79 12.23 -3.80
C TYR A 98 10.82 11.10 -3.96
N PRO A 99 11.99 11.20 -3.29
CA PRO A 99 13.03 10.18 -3.35
C PRO A 99 12.60 8.84 -2.71
N VAL A 100 12.86 7.74 -3.42
CA VAL A 100 12.59 6.37 -2.99
C VAL A 100 13.84 5.52 -3.09
N ARG A 101 14.13 4.74 -2.05
CA ARG A 101 15.31 3.84 -2.01
C ARG A 101 15.02 2.50 -1.34
N LEU A 102 15.87 1.53 -1.63
CA LEU A 102 15.96 0.30 -0.87
C LEU A 102 17.24 0.32 -0.03
N LEU A 103 17.16 -0.23 1.19
CA LEU A 103 18.30 -0.40 2.08
C LEU A 103 18.62 -1.90 2.18
N PRO A 104 19.89 -2.31 1.96
CA PRO A 104 20.35 -3.61 2.40
C PRO A 104 20.45 -3.64 3.93
N ASP A 105 20.30 -4.82 4.53
CA ASP A 105 20.30 -5.01 5.98
C ASP A 105 19.37 -4.00 6.68
N PHE A 106 18.14 -3.93 6.19
CA PHE A 106 17.21 -2.81 6.37
C PHE A 106 17.11 -2.31 7.81
N PHE A 107 16.89 -3.20 8.79
CA PHE A 107 16.70 -2.81 10.18
C PHE A 107 17.98 -2.26 10.83
N ASN A 108 19.16 -2.75 10.42
CA ASN A 108 20.43 -2.23 10.89
C ASN A 108 20.81 -0.91 10.19
N ALA A 109 20.52 -0.80 8.89
CA ALA A 109 20.81 0.40 8.10
C ALA A 109 19.87 1.58 8.39
N LEU A 110 18.64 1.31 8.85
CA LEU A 110 17.62 2.34 9.05
C LEU A 110 18.01 3.40 10.10
N GLY A 111 18.62 3.00 11.22
CA GLY A 111 19.06 3.93 12.28
C GLY A 111 20.06 4.98 11.76
N PRO A 112 21.21 4.57 11.20
CA PRO A 112 22.14 5.48 10.53
C PRO A 112 21.50 6.31 9.42
N PHE A 113 20.53 5.75 8.70
CA PHE A 113 19.80 6.48 7.66
C PHE A 113 18.94 7.60 8.23
N ILE A 114 18.25 7.35 9.35
CA ILE A 114 17.49 8.37 10.10
C ILE A 114 18.44 9.47 10.57
N ASP A 115 19.61 9.14 11.12
CA ASP A 115 20.59 10.15 11.58
C ASP A 115 21.13 11.02 10.44
N ALA A 116 21.35 10.42 9.26
CA ALA A 116 21.83 11.12 8.08
C ALA A 116 20.76 12.05 7.47
N CYS A 117 19.51 11.59 7.39
CA CYS A 117 18.42 12.37 6.80
C CYS A 117 17.79 13.38 7.77
N ARG A 118 17.89 13.13 9.08
CA ARG A 118 17.28 13.91 10.16
C ARG A 118 15.80 14.22 9.89
N PRO A 119 14.94 13.20 9.76
CA PRO A 119 13.50 13.42 9.62
C PRO A 119 12.90 13.98 10.91
N ASP A 120 11.87 14.81 10.79
CA ASP A 120 11.06 15.28 11.92
C ASP A 120 10.02 14.23 12.35
N LEU A 121 9.69 13.30 11.44
CA LEU A 121 8.71 12.24 11.65
C LEU A 121 9.11 10.99 10.86
N VAL A 122 9.06 9.83 11.53
CA VAL A 122 9.10 8.52 10.85
C VAL A 122 7.69 7.95 10.80
N TRP A 123 7.19 7.70 9.60
CA TRP A 123 5.93 7.02 9.35
C TRP A 123 6.20 5.57 8.95
N ALA A 124 5.57 4.63 9.67
CA ALA A 124 5.57 3.21 9.36
C ALA A 124 4.15 2.64 9.21
N GLN A 125 4.04 1.55 8.46
CA GLN A 125 2.80 0.79 8.30
C GLN A 125 3.09 -0.67 7.96
N MET A 126 2.10 -1.54 8.19
CA MET A 126 2.17 -2.97 7.82
C MET A 126 3.35 -3.70 8.48
N GLU A 127 3.98 -4.64 7.77
CA GLU A 127 5.10 -5.46 8.27
C GLU A 127 6.31 -4.61 8.69
N GLY A 128 6.99 -5.05 9.74
CA GLY A 128 8.14 -4.37 10.33
C GLY A 128 7.83 -3.06 11.04
N ALA A 129 6.58 -2.57 11.03
CA ALA A 129 6.26 -1.23 11.53
C ALA A 129 6.63 -1.01 13.01
N ARG A 130 6.43 -2.01 13.87
CA ARG A 130 6.82 -1.90 15.28
C ARG A 130 8.33 -1.67 15.42
N GLU A 131 9.14 -2.50 14.77
CA GLU A 131 10.60 -2.44 14.84
C GLU A 131 11.13 -1.13 14.24
N ILE A 132 10.58 -0.68 13.12
CA ILE A 132 10.86 0.63 12.51
C ILE A 132 10.61 1.77 13.50
N LEU A 133 9.48 1.74 14.21
CA LEU A 133 9.13 2.77 15.19
C LEU A 133 9.99 2.68 16.46
N GLU A 134 10.42 1.49 16.85
CA GLU A 134 11.41 1.30 17.91
C GLU A 134 12.79 1.88 17.53
N ILE A 135 13.21 1.75 16.27
CA ILE A 135 14.41 2.39 15.73
C ILE A 135 14.24 3.91 15.75
N ALA A 136 13.14 4.44 15.19
CA ALA A 136 12.86 5.88 15.19
C ALA A 136 12.92 6.49 16.61
N ARG A 137 12.31 5.82 17.59
CA ARG A 137 12.35 6.22 19.00
C ARG A 137 13.77 6.24 19.57
N ARG A 138 14.60 5.24 19.25
CA ARG A 138 16.01 5.19 19.67
C ARG A 138 16.84 6.34 19.08
N ASN A 139 16.51 6.75 17.86
CA ASN A 139 17.09 7.91 17.17
C ASN A 139 16.47 9.25 17.60
N GLY A 140 15.56 9.25 18.59
CA GLY A 140 14.93 10.47 19.10
C GLY A 140 13.92 11.12 18.15
N VAL A 141 13.46 10.40 17.12
CA VAL A 141 12.49 10.90 16.14
C VAL A 141 11.08 10.41 16.47
N PRO A 142 10.06 11.29 16.50
CA PRO A 142 8.68 10.90 16.65
C PRO A 142 8.21 9.87 15.62
N GLY A 143 7.44 8.88 16.07
CA GLY A 143 6.88 7.84 15.22
C GLY A 143 5.38 8.05 14.93
N LEU A 144 4.96 7.73 13.70
CA LEU A 144 3.56 7.62 13.28
C LEU A 144 3.30 6.22 12.73
N TYR A 145 2.28 5.55 13.26
CA TYR A 145 1.80 4.28 12.74
C TYR A 145 0.48 4.45 11.99
N PHE A 146 0.46 4.05 10.73
CA PHE A 146 -0.77 4.04 9.93
C PHE A 146 -1.34 2.61 9.85
N VAL A 147 -2.47 2.41 10.52
CA VAL A 147 -3.27 1.18 10.50
C VAL A 147 -4.11 1.12 9.21
N HIS A 148 -3.79 0.16 8.33
CA HIS A 148 -4.53 -0.07 7.07
C HIS A 148 -5.51 -1.24 7.14
N ASP A 149 -5.14 -2.32 7.82
CA ASP A 149 -5.95 -3.53 7.88
C ASP A 149 -6.84 -3.56 9.12
N ALA A 150 -7.99 -4.23 9.01
CA ALA A 150 -8.87 -4.45 10.16
C ALA A 150 -8.33 -5.56 11.07
N GLU A 151 -7.47 -6.41 10.53
CA GLU A 151 -6.82 -7.53 11.16
C GLU A 151 -5.42 -7.07 11.52
N PHE A 152 -5.20 -6.80 12.80
CA PHE A 152 -3.91 -6.41 13.34
C PHE A 152 -3.70 -7.12 14.67
N ASP A 153 -2.45 -7.30 15.06
CA ASP A 153 -2.10 -7.79 16.39
C ASP A 153 -2.37 -6.68 17.43
N PRO A 154 -3.33 -6.87 18.36
CA PRO A 154 -3.64 -5.89 19.39
C PRO A 154 -2.47 -5.65 20.35
N GLU A 155 -1.61 -6.64 20.57
CA GLU A 155 -0.45 -6.51 21.46
C GLU A 155 0.64 -5.65 20.83
N ALA A 156 1.01 -5.94 19.58
CA ALA A 156 1.91 -5.07 18.81
C ALA A 156 1.40 -3.63 18.74
N LEU A 157 0.09 -3.44 18.49
CA LEU A 157 -0.50 -2.10 18.46
C LEU A 157 -0.45 -1.40 19.83
N ARG A 158 -0.73 -2.09 20.93
CA ARG A 158 -0.58 -1.54 22.29
C ARG A 158 0.87 -1.15 22.59
N ALA A 159 1.84 -1.95 22.15
CA ALA A 159 3.26 -1.63 22.30
C ALA A 159 3.63 -0.35 21.52
N ILE A 160 3.13 -0.20 20.29
CA ILE A 160 3.32 1.02 19.48
C ILE A 160 2.72 2.25 20.17
N VAL A 161 1.51 2.13 20.74
CA VAL A 161 0.90 3.22 21.51
C VAL A 161 1.72 3.55 22.77
N ALA A 162 2.20 2.54 23.49
CA ALA A 162 3.02 2.73 24.69
C ALA A 162 4.37 3.43 24.40
N MET A 163 4.87 3.34 23.16
CA MET A 163 6.04 4.11 22.71
C MET A 163 5.74 5.60 22.49
N GLY A 164 4.49 6.04 22.60
CA GLY A 164 4.06 7.41 22.34
C GLY A 164 3.89 7.72 20.85
N CYS A 165 3.81 6.70 19.98
CA CYS A 165 3.60 6.91 18.56
C CYS A 165 2.19 7.45 18.27
N ARG A 166 2.09 8.34 17.27
CA ARG A 166 0.80 8.83 16.77
C ARG A 166 0.14 7.74 15.94
N ILE A 167 -1.16 7.51 16.15
CA ILE A 167 -1.91 6.50 15.39
C ILE A 167 -2.84 7.16 14.39
N VAL A 168 -2.67 6.78 13.12
CA VAL A 168 -3.57 7.14 12.01
C VAL A 168 -4.21 5.86 11.48
N CYS A 169 -5.44 5.95 10.98
CA CYS A 169 -6.14 4.82 10.41
C CYS A 169 -7.01 5.21 9.22
N GLY A 170 -7.27 4.23 8.34
CA GLY A 170 -7.90 4.45 7.04
C GLY A 170 -9.41 4.69 7.08
N SER A 171 -10.06 4.53 8.24
CA SER A 171 -11.51 4.68 8.35
C SER A 171 -11.97 4.85 9.79
N GLY A 172 -13.18 5.38 9.96
CA GLY A 172 -13.85 5.40 11.27
C GLY A 172 -14.10 4.00 11.86
N PHE A 173 -14.21 2.97 11.00
CA PHE A 173 -14.30 1.58 11.46
C PHE A 173 -13.02 1.13 12.15
N LEU A 174 -11.87 1.36 11.51
CA LEU A 174 -10.56 1.06 12.09
C LEU A 174 -10.29 1.89 13.35
N ALA A 175 -10.65 3.18 13.35
CA ALA A 175 -10.51 4.03 14.53
C ALA A 175 -11.22 3.45 15.77
N ARG A 176 -12.41 2.88 15.58
CA ARG A 176 -13.15 2.20 16.66
C ARG A 176 -12.44 0.92 17.11
N LYS A 177 -11.93 0.10 16.18
CA LYS A 177 -11.15 -1.09 16.54
C LYS A 177 -9.88 -0.73 17.32
N VAL A 178 -9.15 0.30 16.90
CA VAL A 178 -7.96 0.82 17.61
C VAL A 178 -8.34 1.28 19.02
N LEU A 179 -9.42 2.06 19.17
CA LEU A 179 -9.90 2.52 20.47
C LEU A 179 -10.23 1.36 21.40
N LEU A 180 -10.91 0.33 20.91
CA LEU A 180 -11.23 -0.86 21.69
C LEU A 180 -9.98 -1.66 22.08
N ALA A 181 -8.99 -1.77 21.20
CA ALA A 181 -7.78 -2.56 21.43
C ALA A 181 -6.77 -1.89 22.37
N THR A 182 -6.74 -0.55 22.39
CA THR A 182 -5.67 0.25 23.02
C THR A 182 -6.14 1.28 24.04
N GLY A 183 -7.43 1.64 24.04
CA GLY A 183 -7.94 2.79 24.79
C GLY A 183 -7.60 4.16 24.17
N CYS A 184 -6.81 4.21 23.09
CA CYS A 184 -6.38 5.44 22.45
C CYS A 184 -7.18 5.75 21.18
N ARG A 185 -7.47 7.04 20.95
CA ARG A 185 -8.13 7.50 19.73
C ARG A 185 -7.12 7.64 18.61
N ALA A 186 -7.36 6.96 17.48
CA ALA A 186 -6.65 7.20 16.24
C ALA A 186 -7.25 8.38 15.47
N HIS A 187 -6.41 9.10 14.73
CA HIS A 187 -6.88 10.05 13.72
C HIS A 187 -7.30 9.29 12.46
N VAL A 188 -8.38 9.72 11.81
CA VAL A 188 -8.87 9.11 10.58
C VAL A 188 -8.34 9.92 9.40
N VAL A 189 -7.59 9.26 8.53
CA VAL A 189 -7.21 9.75 7.21
C VAL A 189 -7.68 8.71 6.22
N TYR A 190 -8.74 9.02 5.48
CA TYR A 190 -9.25 8.10 4.47
C TYR A 190 -8.20 7.91 3.37
N PRO A 191 -7.93 6.66 2.95
CA PRO A 191 -6.90 6.40 1.97
C PRO A 191 -7.27 7.07 0.65
N PRO A 192 -6.36 7.82 0.02
CA PRO A 192 -6.58 8.29 -1.34
C PRO A 192 -6.72 7.08 -2.27
N ALA A 193 -7.52 7.25 -3.31
CA ALA A 193 -7.74 6.26 -4.35
C ALA A 193 -7.71 6.93 -5.71
N GLU A 194 -7.33 6.19 -6.74
CA GLU A 194 -7.54 6.61 -8.12
C GLU A 194 -9.05 6.73 -8.36
N LEU A 195 -9.48 7.94 -8.75
CA LEU A 195 -10.89 8.24 -8.95
C LEU A 195 -11.22 8.11 -10.43
N TYR A 196 -11.93 7.04 -10.79
CA TYR A 196 -12.45 6.82 -12.14
C TYR A 196 -13.81 7.52 -12.32
N PHE A 197 -13.84 8.83 -12.08
CA PHE A 197 -15.07 9.62 -12.24
C PHE A 197 -15.57 9.62 -13.68
N GLY A 198 -16.89 9.60 -13.85
CA GLY A 198 -17.54 9.66 -15.17
C GLY A 198 -17.61 8.33 -15.91
N GLU A 199 -16.95 7.28 -15.41
CA GLU A 199 -17.11 5.94 -15.94
C GLU A 199 -18.49 5.40 -15.56
N ARG A 200 -19.33 5.20 -16.57
CA ARG A 200 -20.63 4.54 -16.40
C ARG A 200 -20.46 3.05 -16.67
N GLY A 201 -20.85 2.25 -15.68
CA GLY A 201 -20.97 0.81 -15.87
C GLY A 201 -22.10 0.46 -16.84
N ASP A 202 -21.96 -0.69 -17.50
CA ASP A 202 -22.97 -1.29 -18.37
C ASP A 202 -24.15 -1.82 -17.52
N PRO A 203 -25.37 -1.27 -17.63
CA PRO A 203 -26.54 -1.75 -16.89
C PRO A 203 -26.91 -3.20 -17.17
N ASP A 204 -26.50 -3.74 -18.32
CA ASP A 204 -26.71 -5.14 -18.71
C ASP A 204 -25.45 -5.98 -18.49
N GLY A 205 -24.37 -5.38 -17.99
CA GLY A 205 -23.04 -5.94 -17.79
C GLY A 205 -22.91 -6.99 -16.68
N TYR A 206 -21.68 -7.17 -16.20
CA TYR A 206 -21.34 -8.21 -15.23
C TYR A 206 -21.62 -7.79 -13.79
N VAL A 207 -21.96 -8.77 -12.95
CA VAL A 207 -21.73 -8.66 -11.50
C VAL A 207 -20.27 -9.01 -11.24
N THR A 208 -19.48 -8.02 -10.86
CA THR A 208 -18.02 -8.12 -10.80
C THR A 208 -17.54 -8.25 -9.37
N MET A 209 -16.60 -9.17 -9.11
CA MET A 209 -15.77 -9.17 -7.92
C MET A 209 -14.32 -8.89 -8.33
N ILE A 210 -13.69 -7.95 -7.63
CA ILE A 210 -12.27 -7.66 -7.78
C ILE A 210 -11.49 -8.46 -6.75
N ASN A 211 -10.43 -9.12 -7.23
CA ASN A 211 -9.48 -9.94 -6.51
C ASN A 211 -10.03 -11.29 -6.06
N ALA A 212 -9.76 -12.33 -6.85
CA ALA A 212 -10.14 -13.72 -6.64
C ALA A 212 -9.43 -14.40 -5.45
N HIS A 213 -9.64 -13.90 -4.24
CA HIS A 213 -8.95 -14.38 -3.04
C HIS A 213 -9.94 -14.71 -1.92
N LYS A 214 -9.60 -15.71 -1.09
CA LYS A 214 -10.44 -16.19 0.01
C LYS A 214 -10.84 -15.04 0.96
N VAL A 215 -9.87 -14.23 1.38
CA VAL A 215 -10.09 -13.06 2.27
C VAL A 215 -10.91 -11.94 1.64
N LYS A 216 -11.15 -12.00 0.32
CA LYS A 216 -12.00 -11.06 -0.41
C LYS A 216 -13.41 -11.62 -0.64
N GLY A 217 -13.71 -12.79 -0.06
CA GLY A 217 -15.04 -13.40 -0.14
C GLY A 217 -15.26 -14.28 -1.37
N LEU A 218 -14.19 -14.87 -1.94
CA LEU A 218 -14.28 -15.70 -3.15
C LEU A 218 -15.32 -16.83 -3.01
N GLU A 219 -15.38 -17.48 -1.85
CA GLU A 219 -16.34 -18.56 -1.60
C GLU A 219 -17.80 -18.06 -1.66
N THR A 220 -18.07 -16.91 -1.04
CA THR A 220 -19.37 -16.24 -1.08
C THR A 220 -19.75 -15.87 -2.51
N PHE A 221 -18.82 -15.31 -3.29
CA PHE A 221 -19.05 -14.95 -4.69
C PHE A 221 -19.44 -16.17 -5.53
N LEU A 222 -18.70 -17.28 -5.41
CA LEU A 222 -18.95 -18.49 -6.18
C LEU A 222 -20.30 -19.13 -5.83
N GLU A 223 -20.70 -19.08 -4.56
CA GLU A 223 -22.02 -19.56 -4.14
C GLU A 223 -23.17 -18.68 -4.63
N VAL A 224 -22.98 -17.35 -4.63
CA VAL A 224 -23.95 -16.43 -5.26
C VAL A 224 -24.07 -16.71 -6.76
N ALA A 225 -22.95 -16.91 -7.45
CA ALA A 225 -22.95 -17.21 -8.88
C ALA A 225 -23.66 -18.52 -9.22
N ARG A 226 -23.46 -19.56 -8.40
CA ARG A 226 -24.16 -20.86 -8.53
C ARG A 226 -25.67 -20.73 -8.40
N ARG A 227 -26.14 -19.89 -7.47
CA ARG A 227 -27.58 -19.66 -7.22
C ARG A 227 -28.24 -18.78 -8.29
N LEU A 228 -27.46 -18.05 -9.07
CA LEU A 228 -27.94 -17.10 -10.08
C LEU A 228 -27.40 -17.43 -11.49
N PRO A 229 -27.74 -18.61 -12.07
CA PRO A 229 -27.13 -19.11 -13.30
C PRO A 229 -27.43 -18.25 -14.55
N ARG A 230 -28.44 -17.37 -14.49
CA ARG A 230 -28.80 -16.45 -15.59
C ARG A 230 -28.05 -15.11 -15.53
N VAL A 231 -27.36 -14.82 -14.42
CA VAL A 231 -26.61 -13.58 -14.24
C VAL A 231 -25.17 -13.81 -14.69
N ARG A 232 -24.62 -12.85 -15.44
CA ARG A 232 -23.22 -12.87 -15.87
C ARG A 232 -22.33 -12.34 -14.74
N PHE A 233 -21.32 -13.10 -14.36
CA PHE A 233 -20.37 -12.75 -13.32
C PHE A 233 -18.97 -12.58 -13.89
N LEU A 234 -18.24 -11.58 -13.38
CA LEU A 234 -16.84 -11.35 -13.70
C LEU A 234 -16.00 -11.49 -12.43
N LEU A 235 -14.97 -12.32 -12.50
CA LEU A 235 -13.97 -12.45 -11.47
C LEU A 235 -12.67 -11.84 -11.98
N GLN A 236 -12.41 -10.60 -11.58
CA GLN A 236 -11.25 -9.82 -12.01
C GLN A 236 -10.06 -10.09 -11.08
N GLU A 237 -8.96 -10.62 -11.61
CA GLU A 237 -7.71 -10.78 -10.87
C GLU A 237 -7.13 -9.41 -10.50
N SER A 238 -6.58 -9.31 -9.28
CA SER A 238 -5.85 -8.12 -8.82
C SER A 238 -4.50 -8.55 -8.26
N TRP A 239 -4.50 -9.36 -7.20
CA TRP A 239 -3.29 -10.04 -6.77
C TRP A 239 -3.04 -11.22 -7.68
N LYS A 240 -1.81 -11.35 -8.17
CA LYS A 240 -1.43 -12.46 -9.03
C LYS A 240 -1.60 -13.77 -8.27
N LEU A 241 -2.44 -14.65 -8.78
CA LEU A 241 -2.55 -16.01 -8.27
C LEU A 241 -1.29 -16.80 -8.63
N LYS A 242 -0.85 -17.67 -7.72
CA LYS A 242 0.12 -18.71 -8.07
C LYS A 242 -0.50 -19.69 -9.04
N ASP A 243 0.32 -20.34 -9.87
CA ASP A 243 -0.17 -21.20 -10.95
C ASP A 243 -1.06 -22.35 -10.44
N ASP A 244 -0.74 -22.92 -9.28
CA ASP A 244 -1.54 -23.94 -8.60
C ASP A 244 -2.91 -23.41 -8.13
N ALA A 245 -2.91 -22.22 -7.51
CA ALA A 245 -4.14 -21.56 -7.07
C ALA A 245 -5.03 -21.15 -8.25
N LEU A 246 -4.42 -20.70 -9.35
CA LEU A 246 -5.13 -20.38 -10.58
C LEU A 246 -5.74 -21.63 -11.22
N ALA A 247 -4.98 -22.73 -11.32
CA ALA A 247 -5.48 -23.99 -11.85
C ALA A 247 -6.64 -24.54 -11.01
N ALA A 248 -6.53 -24.48 -9.69
CA ALA A 248 -7.60 -24.87 -8.77
C ALA A 248 -8.85 -23.99 -8.94
N LEU A 249 -8.68 -22.68 -9.09
CA LEU A 249 -9.79 -21.77 -9.37
C LEU A 249 -10.45 -22.11 -10.72
N GLN A 250 -9.66 -22.28 -11.78
CA GLN A 250 -10.16 -22.62 -13.12
C GLN A 250 -10.97 -23.93 -13.13
N ALA A 251 -10.52 -24.96 -12.40
CA ALA A 251 -11.26 -26.20 -12.26
C ALA A 251 -12.66 -25.97 -11.67
N ARG A 252 -12.78 -25.13 -10.63
CA ARG A 252 -14.07 -24.77 -10.02
C ARG A 252 -14.96 -23.97 -10.95
N LEU A 253 -14.38 -23.11 -11.79
CA LEU A 253 -15.12 -22.31 -12.76
C LEU A 253 -15.73 -23.15 -13.90
N THR A 254 -15.24 -24.38 -14.15
CA THR A 254 -15.86 -25.28 -15.15
C THR A 254 -17.32 -25.63 -14.81
N GLU A 255 -17.69 -25.63 -13.52
CA GLU A 255 -19.06 -25.88 -13.05
C GLU A 255 -19.93 -24.61 -13.05
N LEU A 256 -19.35 -23.45 -13.37
CA LEU A 256 -19.99 -22.13 -13.30
C LEU A 256 -19.84 -21.40 -14.65
N PRO A 257 -20.55 -21.85 -15.70
CA PRO A 257 -20.40 -21.29 -17.05
C PRO A 257 -20.84 -19.81 -17.16
N ASN A 258 -21.52 -19.30 -16.14
CA ASN A 258 -21.91 -17.90 -16.02
C ASN A 258 -20.83 -17.00 -15.37
N VAL A 259 -19.68 -17.55 -14.97
CA VAL A 259 -18.55 -16.80 -14.40
C VAL A 259 -17.42 -16.73 -15.41
N THR A 260 -16.98 -15.51 -15.73
CA THR A 260 -15.76 -15.26 -16.52
C THR A 260 -14.63 -14.84 -15.58
N PHE A 261 -13.46 -15.45 -15.72
CA PHE A 261 -12.24 -14.99 -15.05
C PHE A 261 -11.41 -14.11 -16.00
N GLN A 262 -10.86 -13.03 -15.47
CA GLN A 262 -10.02 -12.12 -16.23
C GLN A 262 -8.73 -11.81 -15.46
N HIS A 263 -7.59 -11.85 -16.15
CA HIS A 263 -6.29 -11.46 -15.59
C HIS A 263 -6.21 -9.97 -15.27
N ARG A 264 -5.23 -9.61 -14.43
CA ARG A 264 -4.97 -8.21 -14.06
C ARG A 264 -4.87 -7.30 -15.28
N VAL A 265 -5.48 -6.11 -15.18
CA VAL A 265 -5.34 -5.04 -16.18
C VAL A 265 -4.65 -3.84 -15.55
N SER A 266 -3.98 -3.04 -16.38
CA SER A 266 -3.37 -1.77 -15.96
C SER A 266 -4.40 -0.65 -15.79
N ASP A 267 -5.51 -0.71 -16.52
CA ASP A 267 -6.57 0.30 -16.48
C ASP A 267 -7.92 -0.31 -16.06
N MET A 268 -8.29 -0.07 -14.81
CA MET A 268 -9.53 -0.59 -14.23
C MET A 268 -10.79 0.02 -14.85
N ARG A 269 -10.70 1.13 -15.60
CA ARG A 269 -11.86 1.70 -16.34
C ARG A 269 -12.43 0.67 -17.31
N GLN A 270 -11.60 -0.17 -17.91
CA GLN A 270 -12.04 -1.23 -18.81
C GLN A 270 -12.96 -2.23 -18.09
N VAL A 271 -12.63 -2.57 -16.84
CA VAL A 271 -13.43 -3.47 -15.99
C VAL A 271 -14.70 -2.77 -15.52
N TYR A 272 -14.61 -1.52 -15.07
CA TYR A 272 -15.78 -0.79 -14.57
C TYR A 272 -16.81 -0.50 -15.67
N ARG A 273 -16.39 -0.23 -16.91
CA ARG A 273 -17.30 -0.03 -18.06
C ARG A 273 -18.19 -1.23 -18.34
N MET A 274 -17.67 -2.45 -18.18
CA MET A 274 -18.44 -3.68 -18.37
C MET A 274 -19.14 -4.17 -17.10
N THR A 275 -18.97 -3.47 -15.97
CA THR A 275 -19.55 -3.85 -14.67
C THR A 275 -20.90 -3.21 -14.47
N ARG A 276 -21.92 -4.03 -14.24
CA ARG A 276 -23.25 -3.60 -13.79
C ARG A 276 -23.28 -3.32 -12.29
N LEU A 277 -22.67 -4.21 -11.53
CA LEU A 277 -22.66 -4.17 -10.06
C LEU A 277 -21.33 -4.70 -9.54
N LEU A 278 -20.69 -3.94 -8.65
CA LEU A 278 -19.49 -4.39 -7.94
C LEU A 278 -19.90 -5.10 -6.65
N LEU A 279 -19.51 -6.36 -6.50
CA LEU A 279 -19.71 -7.16 -5.30
C LEU A 279 -18.40 -7.18 -4.50
N ALA A 280 -18.47 -6.76 -3.23
CA ALA A 280 -17.37 -6.83 -2.25
C ALA A 280 -17.79 -7.72 -1.07
N PRO A 281 -17.75 -9.06 -1.22
CA PRO A 281 -18.35 -10.01 -0.28
C PRO A 281 -17.36 -10.49 0.81
N SER A 282 -16.34 -9.68 1.11
CA SER A 282 -15.28 -9.96 2.10
C SER A 282 -15.80 -10.01 3.52
#